data_AF-A0A6N4X7C9-F1
#
_entry.id   AF-A0A6N4X7C9-F1
#
_cell.length_a   1.000
_cell.length_b   1.000
_cell.length_c   1.000
_cell.angle_alpha   90.00
_cell.angle_beta   90.00
_cell.angle_gamma   90.00
#
_symmetry.space_group_name_H-M   'P 1'
#
loop_
_entity.id
_entity.type
_entity.pdbx_description
1 polymer ?
#
loop_
_entity_poly.entity_id
_entity_poly.type
_entity_poly.pdbx_seq_one_letter_code
_entity_poly.pdbx_strand_id
1 'polypeptide(L)'
;MKHYPFIIFYMFCNVFIYAFHGSFWVYLATFFAFSSVIVWGSFDIQLGYFVNSITHKRTKLKEVTLTFDDGPTEFTPQFLDLLKEYNIKATFFCIGKQIEKYPETFKRIILEGHTIGNHTFSHSNNTGFLSTSKITNEIERCDEIIFKVGNIKTNLYRPPFGVTNPNIAKAIKKTHKKSIGWNIRSLDTITSDEKKIYKKVTKSLKKGNIILLHDTSQKTYNVLADILLFLKERKYSTFTINSIIKND
;
A
#
# COMPACT_ATOMS: atom_id res chain seq x y z
N MET A 1 -7.25 16.23 7.60
CA MET A 1 -7.12 14.77 7.80
C MET A 1 -8.33 14.28 8.59
N LYS A 2 -8.81 13.05 8.33
CA LYS A 2 -10.10 12.59 8.88
C LYS A 2 -10.10 12.33 10.40
N HIS A 3 -8.93 12.36 11.05
CA HIS A 3 -8.83 12.16 12.50
C HIS A 3 -9.19 13.38 13.35
N TYR A 4 -9.15 14.61 12.83
CA TYR A 4 -9.44 15.81 13.63
C TYR A 4 -10.84 15.81 14.26
N PRO A 5 -11.92 15.43 13.55
CA PRO A 5 -13.25 15.30 14.17
C PRO A 5 -13.29 14.31 15.33
N PHE A 6 -12.55 13.20 15.26
CA PHE A 6 -12.49 12.21 16.34
C PHE A 6 -11.76 12.74 17.58
N ILE A 7 -10.70 13.53 17.39
CA ILE A 7 -9.99 14.20 18.50
C ILE A 7 -10.92 15.21 19.17
N ILE A 8 -11.62 16.04 18.38
CA ILE A 8 -12.57 17.04 18.90
C ILE A 8 -13.72 16.34 19.65
N PHE A 9 -14.25 15.26 19.09
CA PHE A 9 -15.29 14.46 19.74
C PHE A 9 -14.82 13.86 21.06
N TYR A 10 -13.59 13.35 21.12
CA TYR A 10 -13.00 12.86 22.37
C TYR A 10 -12.83 13.97 23.41
N MET A 11 -12.35 15.15 23.02
CA MET A 11 -12.26 16.29 23.92
C MET A 11 -13.64 16.71 24.43
N PHE A 12 -14.65 16.76 23.55
CA PHE A 12 -16.03 17.03 23.91
C PHE A 12 -16.57 16.02 24.91
N CYS A 13 -16.34 14.72 24.69
CA CYS A 13 -16.74 13.67 25.63
C CYS A 13 -16.12 13.90 27.02
N ASN A 14 -14.84 14.26 27.10
CA ASN A 14 -14.18 14.53 28.38
C ASN A 14 -14.77 15.76 29.11
N VAL A 15 -15.09 16.83 28.38
CA VAL A 15 -15.77 18.02 28.93
C VAL A 15 -17.18 17.66 29.41
N PHE A 16 -17.91 16.86 28.64
CA PHE A 16 -19.25 16.39 29.01
C PHE A 16 -19.21 15.52 30.26
N ILE A 17 -18.31 14.53 30.32
CA ILE A 17 -18.13 13.67 31.51
C ILE A 17 -17.82 14.54 32.74
N TYR A 18 -16.97 15.57 32.59
CA TYR A 18 -16.65 16.50 33.68
C TYR A 18 -17.88 17.29 34.14
N ALA A 19 -18.63 17.88 33.20
CA ALA A 19 -19.81 18.71 33.49
C ALA A 19 -20.93 17.94 34.21
N PHE A 20 -21.00 16.62 34.02
CA PHE A 20 -22.00 15.75 34.63
C PHE A 20 -21.43 14.85 35.75
N HIS A 21 -20.25 15.20 36.30
CA HIS A 21 -19.62 14.47 37.42
C HIS A 21 -19.44 12.96 37.16
N GLY A 22 -19.09 12.58 35.94
CA GLY A 22 -18.88 11.19 35.58
C GLY A 22 -17.73 10.55 36.36
N SER A 23 -17.88 9.25 36.66
CA SER A 23 -16.88 8.51 37.43
C SER A 23 -15.58 8.28 36.63
N PHE A 24 -14.49 7.98 37.36
CA PHE A 24 -13.21 7.58 36.77
C PHE A 24 -13.35 6.49 35.70
N TRP A 25 -14.24 5.52 35.92
CA TRP A 25 -14.47 4.42 34.97
C TRP A 25 -15.03 4.87 33.62
N VAL A 26 -15.80 5.97 33.59
CA VAL A 26 -16.31 6.54 32.34
C VAL A 26 -15.19 7.18 31.53
N TYR A 27 -14.26 7.88 32.19
CA TYR A 27 -13.05 8.39 31.54
C TYR A 27 -12.19 7.25 30.99
N LEU A 28 -11.98 6.21 31.78
CA LEU A 28 -11.18 5.06 31.37
C LEU A 28 -11.80 4.35 30.15
N ALA A 29 -13.10 4.10 30.17
CA ALA A 29 -13.82 3.51 29.04
C ALA A 29 -13.72 4.39 27.78
N THR A 30 -13.89 5.71 27.92
CA THR A 30 -13.78 6.68 26.82
C THR A 30 -12.37 6.72 26.24
N PHE A 31 -11.34 6.66 27.08
CA PHE A 31 -9.94 6.59 26.68
C PHE A 31 -9.64 5.33 25.86
N PHE A 32 -10.11 4.16 26.31
CA PHE A 32 -9.90 2.91 25.57
C PHE A 32 -10.68 2.88 24.25
N ALA A 33 -11.91 3.39 24.22
CA ALA A 33 -12.68 3.52 22.99
C ALA A 33 -11.96 4.42 21.97
N PHE A 34 -11.49 5.59 22.41
CA PHE A 34 -10.73 6.51 21.56
C PHE A 34 -9.40 5.92 21.07
N SER A 35 -8.65 5.28 21.97
CA SER A 35 -7.40 4.62 21.63
C SER A 35 -7.61 3.50 20.61
N SER A 36 -8.69 2.73 20.73
CA SER A 36 -9.06 1.68 19.76
C SER A 36 -9.34 2.25 18.37
N VAL A 37 -10.01 3.41 18.28
CA VAL A 37 -10.24 4.10 17.01
C VAL A 37 -8.93 4.58 16.39
N ILE A 38 -8.01 5.12 17.20
CA ILE A 38 -6.68 5.54 16.72
C ILE A 38 -5.89 4.35 16.17
N VAL A 39 -5.86 3.24 16.92
CA VAL A 39 -5.16 2.02 16.51
C VAL A 39 -5.76 1.51 15.20
N TRP A 40 -7.08 1.38 15.11
CA TRP A 40 -7.73 0.96 13.87
C TRP A 40 -7.42 1.90 12.70
N GLY A 41 -7.51 3.21 12.91
CA GLY A 41 -7.14 4.22 11.92
C GLY A 41 -5.68 4.16 11.47
N SER A 42 -4.78 3.63 12.30
CA SER A 42 -3.37 3.45 11.96
C SER A 42 -3.15 2.23 11.06
N PHE A 43 -3.88 1.13 11.29
CA PHE A 43 -3.70 -0.14 10.58
C PHE A 43 -4.63 -0.32 9.37
N ASP A 44 -5.66 0.52 9.20
CA ASP A 44 -6.55 0.49 8.05
C ASP A 44 -6.33 1.69 7.11
N ILE A 45 -5.47 1.46 6.11
CA ILE A 45 -5.13 2.45 5.08
C ILE A 45 -6.35 2.94 4.26
N GLN A 46 -7.45 2.18 4.23
CA GLN A 46 -8.65 2.56 3.48
C GLN A 46 -9.45 3.67 4.17
N LEU A 47 -9.34 3.79 5.49
CA LEU A 47 -10.04 4.84 6.23
C LEU A 47 -9.50 6.23 5.86
N GLY A 48 -8.22 6.32 5.50
CA GLY A 48 -7.54 7.58 5.26
C GLY A 48 -7.44 8.45 6.51
N TYR A 49 -7.28 7.81 7.68
CA TYR A 49 -7.36 8.46 8.98
C TYR A 49 -6.21 9.44 9.20
N PHE A 50 -4.95 8.97 9.08
CA PHE A 50 -3.75 9.81 9.16
C PHE A 50 -3.24 10.28 7.80
N VAL A 51 -3.34 9.43 6.78
CA VAL A 51 -2.84 9.70 5.42
C VAL A 51 -3.95 9.44 4.43
N ASN A 52 -4.21 10.38 3.52
CA ASN A 52 -5.16 10.14 2.44
C ASN A 52 -4.48 9.33 1.33
N SER A 53 -4.66 8.01 1.37
CA SER A 53 -4.07 7.10 0.39
C SER A 53 -5.04 6.81 -0.76
N ILE A 54 -4.53 6.73 -1.99
CA ILE A 54 -5.30 6.26 -3.13
C ILE A 54 -5.47 4.75 -2.98
N THR A 55 -6.69 4.28 -2.74
CA THR A 55 -7.00 2.85 -2.51
C THR A 55 -7.81 2.20 -3.62
N HIS A 56 -8.38 3.01 -4.51
CA HIS A 56 -9.12 2.57 -5.68
C HIS A 56 -9.18 3.71 -6.72
N LYS A 57 -9.43 3.35 -7.97
CA LYS A 57 -9.81 4.26 -9.05
C LYS A 57 -11.33 4.38 -9.09
N ARG A 58 -11.87 5.59 -9.15
CA ARG A 58 -13.29 5.79 -9.43
C ARG A 58 -13.52 5.63 -10.92
N THR A 59 -14.17 4.54 -11.32
CA THR A 59 -14.36 4.21 -12.74
C THR A 59 -15.61 3.37 -12.96
N LYS A 60 -16.27 3.59 -14.12
CA LYS A 60 -17.35 2.73 -14.61
C LYS A 60 -16.83 1.59 -15.48
N LEU A 61 -15.56 1.65 -15.90
CA LEU A 61 -14.92 0.62 -16.71
C LEU A 61 -14.62 -0.62 -15.87
N LYS A 62 -14.64 -1.78 -16.52
CA LYS A 62 -14.32 -3.05 -15.88
C LYS A 62 -12.80 -3.21 -15.84
N GLU A 63 -12.15 -2.40 -15.02
CA GLU A 63 -10.69 -2.32 -14.93
C GLU A 63 -10.20 -2.47 -13.49
N VAL A 64 -9.03 -3.05 -13.28
CA VAL A 64 -8.36 -3.16 -11.97
C VAL A 64 -6.86 -2.89 -12.11
N THR A 65 -6.13 -2.77 -11.02
CA THR A 65 -4.66 -2.72 -11.07
C THR A 65 -4.04 -3.76 -10.15
N LEU A 66 -3.00 -4.40 -10.66
CA LEU A 66 -2.16 -5.32 -9.92
C LEU A 66 -0.98 -4.53 -9.36
N THR A 67 -0.75 -4.69 -8.05
CA THR A 67 0.38 -4.06 -7.38
C THR A 67 1.17 -5.09 -6.60
N PHE A 68 2.50 -4.98 -6.66
CA PHE A 68 3.44 -5.89 -6.02
C PHE A 68 4.33 -5.13 -5.06
N ASP A 69 4.40 -5.59 -3.81
CA ASP A 69 5.26 -5.03 -2.77
C ASP A 69 6.47 -5.95 -2.52
N ASP A 70 7.51 -5.39 -1.93
CA ASP A 70 8.74 -6.03 -1.42
C ASP A 70 9.79 -6.43 -2.45
N GLY A 71 9.45 -6.45 -3.74
CA GLY A 71 10.40 -6.69 -4.82
C GLY A 71 11.46 -5.60 -5.02
N PRO A 72 12.41 -5.81 -5.96
CA PRO A 72 12.62 -7.05 -6.71
C PRO A 72 13.22 -8.20 -5.86
N THR A 73 12.99 -9.44 -6.26
CA THR A 73 13.53 -10.68 -5.67
C THR A 73 14.00 -11.65 -6.76
N GLU A 74 14.46 -12.85 -6.39
CA GLU A 74 14.70 -13.93 -7.36
C GLU A 74 13.44 -14.40 -8.10
N PHE A 75 12.23 -14.18 -7.56
CA PHE A 75 10.97 -14.58 -8.19
C PHE A 75 10.44 -13.53 -9.17
N THR A 76 10.73 -12.24 -8.94
CA THR A 76 10.23 -11.12 -9.77
C THR A 76 10.39 -11.32 -11.28
N PRO A 77 11.49 -11.87 -11.83
CA PRO A 77 11.60 -12.14 -13.26
C PRO A 77 10.46 -13.00 -13.81
N GLN A 78 10.04 -14.05 -13.10
CA GLN A 78 8.94 -14.93 -13.53
C GLN A 78 7.60 -14.19 -13.53
N PHE A 79 7.39 -13.28 -12.57
CA PHE A 79 6.19 -12.43 -12.55
C PHE A 79 6.16 -11.50 -13.77
N LEU A 80 7.31 -10.93 -14.15
CA LEU A 80 7.42 -10.09 -15.35
C LEU A 80 7.11 -10.88 -16.63
N ASP A 81 7.66 -12.09 -16.76
CA ASP A 81 7.38 -12.99 -17.89
C ASP A 81 5.88 -13.27 -18.02
N LEU A 82 5.22 -13.61 -16.91
CA LEU A 82 3.79 -13.89 -16.88
C LEU A 82 2.94 -12.63 -17.20
N LEU A 83 3.30 -11.47 -16.65
CA LEU A 83 2.60 -10.21 -16.96
C LEU A 83 2.76 -9.85 -18.44
N LYS A 84 3.94 -10.09 -19.03
CA LYS A 84 4.22 -9.87 -20.45
C LYS A 84 3.40 -10.78 -21.34
N GLU A 85 3.27 -12.06 -21.00
CA GLU A 85 2.43 -13.03 -21.73
C GLU A 85 0.97 -12.56 -21.82
N TYR A 86 0.44 -12.00 -20.72
CA TYR A 86 -0.91 -11.45 -20.68
C TYR A 86 -1.01 -10.00 -21.19
N ASN A 87 0.10 -9.39 -21.62
CA ASN A 87 0.20 -7.99 -22.02
C ASN A 87 -0.34 -7.00 -20.97
N ILE A 88 -0.04 -7.25 -19.70
CA ILE A 88 -0.51 -6.46 -18.56
C ILE A 88 0.63 -5.66 -17.96
N LYS A 89 0.34 -4.40 -17.61
CA LYS A 89 1.26 -3.55 -16.84
C LYS A 89 0.77 -3.40 -15.40
N ALA A 90 1.62 -3.80 -14.46
CA ALA A 90 1.42 -3.64 -13.02
C ALA A 90 2.18 -2.43 -12.43
N THR A 91 2.02 -2.21 -11.12
CA THR A 91 2.81 -1.26 -10.34
C THR A 91 3.63 -2.01 -9.27
N PHE A 92 4.93 -1.76 -9.20
CA PHE A 92 5.84 -2.39 -8.23
C PHE A 92 6.28 -1.34 -7.20
N PHE A 93 6.03 -1.60 -5.92
CA PHE A 93 6.55 -0.80 -4.81
C PHE A 93 7.82 -1.47 -4.30
N CYS A 94 8.95 -0.96 -4.75
CA CYS A 94 10.24 -1.60 -4.55
C CYS A 94 10.92 -1.12 -3.25
N ILE A 95 11.58 -2.05 -2.57
CA ILE A 95 12.42 -1.74 -1.41
C ILE A 95 13.82 -1.33 -1.89
N GLY A 96 14.37 -0.25 -1.32
CA GLY A 96 15.68 0.26 -1.74
C GLY A 96 16.81 -0.78 -1.68
N LYS A 97 16.94 -1.52 -0.58
CA LYS A 97 17.92 -2.62 -0.45
C LYS A 97 17.74 -3.73 -1.50
N GLN A 98 16.50 -3.99 -1.92
CA GLN A 98 16.22 -5.01 -2.92
C GLN A 98 16.64 -4.53 -4.31
N ILE A 99 16.47 -3.24 -4.61
CA ILE A 99 17.00 -2.63 -5.83
C ILE A 99 18.54 -2.74 -5.88
N GLU A 100 19.23 -2.51 -4.76
CA GLU A 100 20.68 -2.69 -4.68
C GLU A 100 21.10 -4.13 -4.95
N LYS A 101 20.31 -5.10 -4.47
CA LYS A 101 20.59 -6.53 -4.61
C LYS A 101 20.27 -7.08 -6.00
N TYR A 102 19.21 -6.60 -6.64
CA TYR A 102 18.74 -7.07 -7.95
C TYR A 102 18.57 -5.91 -8.96
N PRO A 103 19.65 -5.18 -9.31
CA PRO A 103 19.56 -3.99 -10.15
C PRO A 103 19.10 -4.29 -11.58
N GLU A 104 19.48 -5.43 -12.14
CA GLU A 104 19.08 -5.82 -13.51
C GLU A 104 17.59 -6.18 -13.57
N THR A 105 17.08 -6.89 -12.57
CA THR A 105 15.63 -7.13 -12.44
C THR A 105 14.87 -5.82 -12.29
N PHE A 106 15.37 -4.88 -11.49
CA PHE A 106 14.74 -3.56 -11.36
C PHE A 106 14.68 -2.79 -12.68
N LYS A 107 15.79 -2.75 -13.44
CA LYS A 107 15.82 -2.14 -14.78
C LYS A 107 14.84 -2.83 -15.73
N ARG A 108 14.72 -4.16 -15.66
CA ARG A 108 13.77 -4.93 -16.44
C ARG A 108 12.31 -4.51 -16.14
N ILE A 109 11.95 -4.31 -14.88
CA ILE A 109 10.61 -3.80 -14.49
C ILE A 109 10.32 -2.47 -15.23
N ILE A 110 11.29 -1.55 -15.27
CA ILE A 110 11.17 -0.25 -15.93
C ILE A 110 11.08 -0.40 -17.46
N LEU A 111 11.98 -1.18 -18.06
CA LEU A 111 12.05 -1.40 -19.51
C LEU A 111 10.78 -2.04 -20.05
N GLU A 112 10.15 -2.92 -19.27
CA GLU A 112 8.86 -3.51 -19.63
C GLU A 112 7.67 -2.58 -19.39
N GLY A 113 7.89 -1.33 -18.97
CA GLY A 113 6.85 -0.29 -18.89
C GLY A 113 5.94 -0.42 -17.66
N HIS A 114 6.38 -1.13 -16.62
CA HIS A 114 5.67 -1.14 -15.34
C HIS A 114 5.88 0.18 -14.58
N THR A 115 4.94 0.50 -13.69
CA THR A 115 5.07 1.69 -12.84
C THR A 115 5.87 1.35 -11.58
N ILE A 116 6.79 2.23 -11.18
CA ILE A 116 7.59 2.08 -9.97
C ILE A 116 7.07 3.00 -8.86
N GLY A 117 6.97 2.47 -7.65
CA GLY A 117 6.76 3.20 -6.42
C GLY A 117 7.82 2.88 -5.37
N ASN A 118 7.91 3.76 -4.38
CA ASN A 118 8.84 3.65 -3.26
C ASN A 118 8.20 2.85 -2.11
N HIS A 119 8.91 1.86 -1.58
CA HIS A 119 8.48 1.06 -0.43
C HIS A 119 9.46 1.14 0.76
N THR A 120 10.05 2.31 0.98
CA THR A 120 11.16 2.58 1.91
C THR A 120 12.47 1.88 1.53
N PHE A 121 13.57 2.33 2.13
CA PHE A 121 14.88 1.77 1.83
C PHE A 121 15.06 0.38 2.45
N SER A 122 14.68 0.20 3.73
CA SER A 122 14.97 -1.01 4.49
C SER A 122 13.79 -1.92 4.79
N HIS A 123 12.56 -1.39 4.73
CA HIS A 123 11.33 -2.10 5.14
C HIS A 123 11.44 -2.73 6.55
N SER A 124 11.97 -1.97 7.52
CA SER A 124 12.13 -2.43 8.90
C SER A 124 10.77 -2.70 9.56
N ASN A 125 10.68 -3.77 10.37
CA ASN A 125 9.50 -4.02 11.23
C ASN A 125 9.19 -2.85 12.18
N ASN A 126 10.19 -2.01 12.48
CA ASN A 126 10.03 -0.85 13.34
C ASN A 126 9.50 0.39 12.63
N THR A 127 9.19 0.32 11.32
CA THR A 127 8.75 1.47 10.50
C THR A 127 7.61 2.24 11.16
N GLY A 128 6.64 1.55 11.75
CA GLY A 128 5.51 2.18 12.44
C GLY A 128 5.89 3.04 13.66
N PHE A 129 7.09 2.84 14.23
CA PHE A 129 7.59 3.53 15.42
C PHE A 129 8.69 4.55 15.13
N LEU A 130 9.10 4.69 13.87
CA LEU A 130 10.13 5.65 13.50
C LEU A 130 9.64 7.09 13.62
N SER A 131 10.58 8.00 13.92
CA SER A 131 10.31 9.43 13.89
C SER A 131 10.12 9.93 12.45
N THR A 132 9.50 11.11 12.31
CA THR A 132 9.31 11.75 11.00
C THR A 132 10.63 11.84 10.21
N SER A 133 11.72 12.24 10.86
CA SER A 133 13.04 12.36 10.23
C SER A 133 13.57 11.02 9.73
N LYS A 134 13.45 9.95 10.53
CA LYS A 134 13.87 8.61 10.14
C LYS A 134 13.07 8.07 8.95
N ILE A 135 11.75 8.27 8.93
CA ILE A 135 10.93 7.88 7.77
C ILE A 135 11.27 8.70 6.53
N THR A 136 11.52 10.01 6.69
CA THR A 136 11.94 10.88 5.58
C THR A 136 13.23 10.33 4.95
N ASN A 137 14.22 10.00 5.78
CA ASN A 137 15.48 9.41 5.31
C ASN A 137 15.28 8.05 4.64
N GLU A 138 14.39 7.19 5.15
CA GLU A 138 14.07 5.91 4.51
C GLU A 138 13.44 6.09 3.11
N ILE A 139 12.62 7.12 2.93
CA ILE A 139 12.02 7.45 1.63
C ILE A 139 13.08 8.02 0.69
N GLU A 140 13.84 9.02 1.13
CA GLU A 140 14.85 9.73 0.33
C GLU A 140 15.96 8.77 -0.13
N ARG A 141 16.48 7.90 0.75
CA ARG A 141 17.48 6.89 0.36
C ARG A 141 16.95 5.88 -0.66
N CYS A 142 15.67 5.53 -0.56
CA CYS A 142 15.04 4.68 -1.57
C CYS A 142 14.87 5.42 -2.91
N ASP A 143 14.59 6.73 -2.89
CA ASP A 143 14.55 7.54 -4.11
C ASP A 143 15.92 7.69 -4.77
N GLU A 144 16.97 7.86 -3.97
CA GLU A 144 18.35 7.93 -4.46
C GLU A 144 18.74 6.66 -5.22
N ILE A 145 18.43 5.47 -4.67
CA ILE A 145 18.75 4.22 -5.36
C ILE A 145 17.87 3.99 -6.59
N ILE A 146 16.57 4.32 -6.53
CA ILE A 146 15.66 4.27 -7.68
C ILE A 146 16.23 5.13 -8.83
N PHE A 147 16.69 6.35 -8.52
CA PHE A 147 17.29 7.24 -9.51
C PHE A 147 18.64 6.71 -10.01
N LYS A 148 19.51 6.27 -9.11
CA LYS A 148 20.85 5.77 -9.45
C LYS A 148 20.82 4.54 -10.37
N VAL A 149 19.92 3.60 -10.13
CA VAL A 149 19.86 2.34 -10.89
C VAL A 149 18.93 2.44 -12.11
N GLY A 150 17.78 3.11 -11.95
CA GLY A 150 16.72 3.15 -12.95
C GLY A 150 16.67 4.43 -13.78
N ASN A 151 17.39 5.49 -13.38
CA ASN A 151 17.33 6.83 -13.98
C ASN A 151 15.89 7.38 -14.08
N ILE A 152 15.05 7.07 -13.09
CA ILE A 152 13.68 7.56 -12.99
C ILE A 152 13.43 8.23 -11.65
N LYS A 153 12.40 9.06 -11.59
CA LYS A 153 11.86 9.61 -10.35
C LYS A 153 10.41 9.16 -10.20
N THR A 154 10.02 8.80 -8.99
CA THR A 154 8.64 8.47 -8.66
C THR A 154 8.16 9.33 -7.50
N ASN A 155 6.90 9.76 -7.55
CA ASN A 155 6.24 10.36 -6.40
C ASN A 155 5.35 9.35 -5.67
N LEU A 156 5.28 8.10 -6.13
CA LEU A 156 4.46 7.07 -5.50
C LEU A 156 5.17 6.50 -4.28
N TYR A 157 4.42 6.32 -3.20
CA TYR A 157 4.89 5.70 -1.98
C TYR A 157 3.82 4.79 -1.41
N ARG A 158 4.20 3.60 -0.97
CA ARG A 158 3.33 2.74 -0.17
C ARG A 158 3.93 2.55 1.21
N PRO A 159 3.21 2.86 2.30
CA PRO A 159 3.69 2.61 3.65
C PRO A 159 3.89 1.11 3.89
N PRO A 160 5.05 0.68 4.43
CA PRO A 160 5.25 -0.69 4.91
C PRO A 160 4.11 -1.17 5.78
N PHE A 161 3.65 -2.40 5.54
CA PHE A 161 2.52 -3.03 6.22
C PHE A 161 1.17 -2.29 6.12
N GLY A 162 1.09 -1.19 5.36
CA GLY A 162 -0.08 -0.31 5.30
C GLY A 162 -0.27 0.56 6.53
N VAL A 163 0.72 0.59 7.44
CA VAL A 163 0.63 1.35 8.70
C VAL A 163 0.79 2.83 8.41
N THR A 164 -0.12 3.64 8.96
CA THR A 164 -0.07 5.11 8.86
C THR A 164 -0.15 5.74 10.24
N ASN A 165 0.56 6.85 10.45
CA ASN A 165 0.53 7.60 11.71
C ASN A 165 0.96 9.05 11.43
N PRO A 166 0.91 9.96 12.41
CA PRO A 166 1.29 11.36 12.21
C PRO A 166 2.74 11.56 11.74
N ASN A 167 3.69 10.71 12.16
CA ASN A 167 5.09 10.80 11.71
C ASN A 167 5.23 10.45 10.23
N ILE A 168 4.60 9.36 9.80
CA ILE A 168 4.56 8.93 8.40
C ILE A 168 3.84 10.00 7.55
N ALA A 169 2.72 10.56 8.03
CA ALA A 169 2.00 11.62 7.32
C ALA A 169 2.85 12.87 7.08
N LYS A 170 3.62 13.30 8.10
CA LYS A 170 4.55 14.43 7.96
C LYS A 170 5.70 14.11 6.99
N ALA A 171 6.26 12.89 7.05
CA ALA A 171 7.34 12.49 6.17
C ALA A 171 6.91 12.40 4.70
N ILE A 172 5.72 11.85 4.43
CA ILE A 172 5.10 11.82 3.08
C ILE A 172 4.93 13.24 2.54
N LYS A 173 4.43 14.17 3.38
CA LYS A 173 4.27 15.58 2.98
C LYS A 173 5.62 16.23 2.66
N LYS A 174 6.64 16.00 3.49
CA LYS A 174 7.99 16.57 3.33
C LYS A 174 8.69 16.05 2.06
N THR A 175 8.46 14.79 1.71
CA THR A 175 9.05 14.15 0.53
C THR A 175 8.18 14.26 -0.73
N HIS A 176 7.08 15.03 -0.66
CA HIS A 176 6.13 15.24 -1.75
C HIS A 176 5.58 13.94 -2.38
N LYS A 177 5.44 12.90 -1.55
CA LYS A 177 4.94 11.60 -2.00
C LYS A 177 3.41 11.54 -2.00
N LYS A 178 2.89 10.76 -2.94
CA LYS A 178 1.49 10.32 -2.99
C LYS A 178 1.40 8.91 -2.40
N SER A 179 0.65 8.80 -1.32
CA SER A 179 0.44 7.51 -0.66
C SER A 179 -0.54 6.64 -1.46
N ILE A 180 -0.12 5.42 -1.78
CA ILE A 180 -0.93 4.43 -2.50
C ILE A 180 -1.21 3.25 -1.58
N GLY A 181 -2.49 3.03 -1.28
CA GLY A 181 -2.95 1.88 -0.51
C GLY A 181 -3.49 0.80 -1.43
N TRP A 182 -4.47 0.07 -0.91
CA TRP A 182 -5.21 -0.98 -1.62
C TRP A 182 -6.62 -1.08 -1.05
N ASN A 183 -7.52 -1.72 -1.79
CA ASN A 183 -8.83 -2.12 -1.30
C ASN A 183 -9.09 -3.64 -1.46
N ILE A 184 -8.15 -4.36 -2.07
CA ILE A 184 -8.05 -5.83 -1.98
C ILE A 184 -6.68 -6.20 -1.44
N ARG A 185 -6.64 -6.75 -0.22
CA ARG A 185 -5.45 -7.38 0.36
C ARG A 185 -5.54 -8.89 0.18
N SER A 186 -4.61 -9.47 -0.59
CA SER A 186 -4.56 -10.91 -0.86
C SER A 186 -4.25 -11.75 0.38
N LEU A 187 -3.44 -11.21 1.31
CA LEU A 187 -2.84 -11.94 2.43
C LEU A 187 -1.95 -13.12 1.98
N ASP A 188 -1.34 -12.98 0.82
CA ASP A 188 -0.42 -13.94 0.22
C ASP A 188 0.87 -14.14 1.02
N THR A 189 1.31 -13.17 1.83
CA THR A 189 2.47 -13.35 2.73
C THR A 189 2.16 -14.16 3.98
N ILE A 190 0.88 -14.30 4.35
CA ILE A 190 0.46 -14.95 5.61
C ILE A 190 -0.28 -16.27 5.34
N THR A 191 -1.05 -16.34 4.27
CA THR A 191 -1.85 -17.51 3.91
C THR A 191 -1.01 -18.48 3.08
N SER A 192 -0.94 -19.75 3.47
CA SER A 192 -0.22 -20.78 2.68
C SER A 192 -1.06 -21.37 1.54
N ASP A 193 -2.38 -21.35 1.68
CA ASP A 193 -3.33 -21.94 0.73
C ASP A 193 -3.62 -21.00 -0.45
N GLU A 194 -3.11 -21.34 -1.63
CA GLU A 194 -3.29 -20.62 -2.90
C GLU A 194 -4.76 -20.39 -3.24
N LYS A 195 -5.62 -21.41 -3.05
CA LYS A 195 -7.05 -21.32 -3.39
C LYS A 195 -7.76 -20.32 -2.48
N LYS A 196 -7.37 -20.23 -1.21
CA LYS A 196 -7.92 -19.21 -0.28
C LYS A 196 -7.51 -17.81 -0.70
N ILE A 197 -6.25 -17.61 -1.10
CA ILE A 197 -5.77 -16.30 -1.59
C ILE A 197 -6.54 -15.90 -2.86
N TYR A 198 -6.58 -16.79 -3.85
CA TYR A 198 -7.31 -16.60 -5.10
C TYR A 198 -8.78 -16.24 -4.85
N LYS A 199 -9.49 -17.03 -4.03
CA LYS A 199 -10.91 -16.80 -3.71
C LYS A 199 -11.12 -15.48 -3.00
N LYS A 200 -10.22 -15.08 -2.10
CA LYS A 200 -10.30 -13.79 -1.40
C LYS A 200 -10.21 -12.62 -2.37
N VAL A 201 -9.26 -12.67 -3.30
CA VAL A 201 -9.07 -11.64 -4.33
C VAL A 201 -10.27 -11.58 -5.27
N THR A 202 -10.65 -12.71 -5.88
CA THR A 202 -11.70 -12.76 -6.91
C THR A 202 -13.10 -12.47 -6.35
N LYS A 203 -13.43 -12.93 -5.13
CA LYS A 203 -14.73 -12.63 -4.49
C LYS A 203 -14.91 -11.15 -4.19
N SER A 204 -13.83 -10.44 -3.90
CA SER A 204 -13.86 -9.02 -3.53
C SER A 204 -13.75 -8.08 -4.73
N LEU A 205 -13.50 -8.64 -5.92
CA LEU A 205 -13.17 -7.90 -7.12
C LEU A 205 -14.31 -6.99 -7.59
N LYS A 206 -14.02 -5.70 -7.62
CA LYS A 206 -14.89 -4.64 -8.17
C LYS A 206 -14.08 -3.76 -9.11
N LYS A 207 -14.80 -2.97 -9.91
CA LYS A 207 -14.23 -1.96 -10.81
C LYS A 207 -13.33 -0.99 -10.04
N GLY A 208 -12.18 -0.65 -10.61
CA GLY A 208 -11.21 0.29 -10.07
C GLY A 208 -10.42 -0.22 -8.88
N ASN A 209 -10.46 -1.51 -8.56
CA ASN A 209 -9.75 -2.03 -7.39
C ASN A 209 -8.23 -1.99 -7.57
N ILE A 210 -7.53 -1.71 -6.47
CA ILE A 210 -6.09 -1.85 -6.33
C ILE A 210 -5.84 -3.12 -5.52
N ILE A 211 -5.22 -4.10 -6.17
CA ILE A 211 -4.95 -5.42 -5.61
C ILE A 211 -3.51 -5.44 -5.10
N LEU A 212 -3.32 -5.71 -3.81
CA LEU A 212 -2.02 -5.92 -3.20
C LEU A 212 -1.62 -7.40 -3.26
N LEU A 213 -0.47 -7.68 -3.86
CA LEU A 213 0.26 -8.95 -3.92
C LEU A 213 1.74 -8.69 -3.59
N HIS A 214 2.52 -9.76 -3.44
CA HIS A 214 3.98 -9.67 -3.22
C HIS A 214 4.69 -10.62 -4.19
N ASP A 215 5.66 -10.12 -4.96
CA ASP A 215 6.44 -10.87 -5.94
C ASP A 215 7.63 -11.59 -5.29
N THR A 216 7.36 -12.28 -4.17
CA THR A 216 8.38 -12.83 -3.27
C THR A 216 8.30 -14.35 -3.12
N SER A 217 7.35 -15.02 -3.78
CA SER A 217 7.19 -16.47 -3.65
C SER A 217 6.53 -17.15 -4.85
N GLN A 218 6.85 -18.43 -5.07
CA GLN A 218 6.21 -19.30 -6.05
C GLN A 218 4.69 -19.40 -5.85
N LYS A 219 4.25 -19.42 -4.60
CA LYS A 219 2.83 -19.47 -4.24
C LYS A 219 2.06 -18.26 -4.79
N THR A 220 2.61 -17.06 -4.62
CA THR A 220 1.97 -15.85 -5.18
C THR A 220 2.00 -15.87 -6.71
N TYR A 221 3.04 -16.43 -7.33
CA TYR A 221 3.10 -16.61 -8.78
C TYR A 221 1.94 -17.47 -9.30
N ASN A 222 1.70 -18.63 -8.68
CA ASN A 222 0.60 -19.52 -9.06
C ASN A 222 -0.76 -18.81 -8.92
N VAL A 223 -0.97 -18.10 -7.81
CA VAL A 223 -2.18 -17.30 -7.59
C VAL A 223 -2.33 -16.18 -8.61
N LEU A 224 -1.23 -15.54 -9.02
CA LEU A 224 -1.24 -14.52 -10.05
C LEU A 224 -1.71 -15.10 -11.39
N ALA A 225 -1.21 -16.28 -11.79
CA ALA A 225 -1.65 -16.95 -13.01
C ALA A 225 -3.17 -17.19 -13.02
N ASP A 226 -3.72 -17.70 -11.92
CA ASP A 226 -5.17 -17.90 -11.78
C ASP A 226 -5.95 -16.58 -11.81
N ILE A 227 -5.43 -15.52 -11.17
CA ILE A 227 -6.04 -14.18 -11.21
C ILE A 227 -6.05 -13.65 -12.64
N LEU A 228 -4.95 -13.74 -13.38
CA LEU A 228 -4.84 -13.24 -14.74
C LEU A 228 -5.81 -13.97 -15.69
N LEU A 229 -5.92 -15.29 -15.56
CA LEU A 229 -6.91 -16.08 -16.29
C LEU A 229 -8.34 -15.63 -15.96
N PHE A 230 -8.66 -15.48 -14.67
CA PHE A 230 -9.97 -14.97 -14.23
C PHE A 230 -10.28 -13.58 -14.79
N LEU A 231 -9.32 -12.66 -14.77
CA LEU A 231 -9.49 -11.31 -15.31
C LEU A 231 -9.78 -11.35 -16.80
N LYS A 232 -9.03 -12.18 -17.56
CA LYS A 232 -9.23 -12.39 -19.00
C LYS A 232 -10.62 -12.94 -19.31
N GLU A 233 -11.04 -14.03 -18.65
CA GLU A 233 -12.36 -14.64 -18.84
C GLU A 233 -13.50 -13.69 -18.51
N ARG A 234 -13.34 -12.91 -17.44
CA ARG A 234 -14.32 -11.91 -17.00
C ARG A 234 -14.21 -10.60 -17.78
N LYS A 235 -13.31 -10.46 -18.75
CA LYS A 235 -13.09 -9.25 -19.56
C LYS A 235 -12.79 -8.02 -18.68
N TYR A 236 -11.96 -8.19 -17.66
CA TYR A 236 -11.35 -7.07 -16.94
C TYR A 236 -10.12 -6.58 -17.70
N SER A 237 -10.02 -5.27 -17.92
CA SER A 237 -8.77 -4.64 -18.31
C SER A 237 -7.93 -4.30 -17.09
N THR A 238 -6.66 -3.93 -17.31
CA THR A 238 -5.78 -3.46 -16.24
C THR A 238 -5.29 -2.04 -16.49
N PHE A 239 -5.07 -1.28 -15.42
CA PHE A 239 -4.43 0.03 -15.47
C PHE A 239 -3.24 0.11 -14.52
N THR A 240 -2.39 1.13 -14.65
CA THR A 240 -1.31 1.43 -13.69
C THR A 240 -1.66 2.61 -12.80
N ILE A 241 -1.04 2.72 -11.61
CA ILE A 241 -1.34 3.81 -10.67
C ILE A 241 -1.09 5.21 -11.27
N ASN A 242 -0.11 5.35 -12.15
CA ASN A 242 0.14 6.61 -12.86
C ASN A 242 -1.08 7.09 -13.66
N SER A 243 -1.93 6.19 -14.16
CA SER A 243 -3.15 6.54 -14.87
C SER A 243 -4.24 7.13 -13.97
N ILE A 244 -4.20 6.88 -12.66
CA ILE A 244 -5.09 7.55 -11.70
C ILE A 244 -4.61 9.00 -11.54
N ILE A 245 -3.31 9.16 -11.25
CA ILE A 245 -2.72 10.45 -10.89
C ILE A 245 -2.72 11.47 -12.02
N LYS A 246 -2.61 11.04 -13.29
CA LYS A 246 -2.68 11.96 -14.44
C LYS A 246 -4.07 12.58 -14.64
N ASN A 247 -5.11 12.03 -13.99
CA ASN A 247 -6.49 12.49 -14.10
C ASN A 247 -6.98 13.24 -12.84
N ASP A 248 -6.11 13.46 -11.86
CA ASP A 248 -6.35 14.28 -10.65
C ASP A 248 -5.65 15.65 -10.80
#